data_AF-A0A0B8ZCS6-F1
#
_entry.id   AF-A0A0B8ZCS6-F1
#
_cell.length_a   1.000
_cell.length_b   1.000
_cell.length_c   1.000
_cell.angle_alpha   90.00
_cell.angle_beta   90.00
_cell.angle_gamma   90.00
#
_symmetry.space_group_name_H-M   'P 1'
#
loop_
_entity.id
_entity.type
_entity.pdbx_description
1 polymer ?
#
loop_
_entity_poly.entity_id
_entity_poly.type
_entity_poly.pdbx_seq_one_letter_code
_entity_poly.pdbx_strand_id
1 'polypeptide(L)'
;MKRTIAIAALASAALTLSGCELGPKQSVQNGHRGTGMDQVTLKKVAMAKDDVPAPPYDPPSNDGPRAGAAYQNVQVLGDVSEEQFTYTMAAITAWVSPEQGCNYCHNPENMASDEKYTKVAARKMLQMTRNINSNWNKHVASTGVTCWTCHRGNAIPANYWALPEAGKNGIIGNRHGQNNPVAASAYSSLPEASLALYLTGDPKTDRSIRVVSDTLHPTKANELSIKETEPQYALMNHLSQSLGVNCTFCHNAQAFKPWNISTPKRATAWYGLRMVRDINGQYISSLKDVFPAHRKGPMGDPFKVNCATCHQGKNKPMGGYKMAKDYPALWGPPMAMPAAAPAAPAAPAAPIAAAVSTATH
;
A
#
# COMPACT_ATOMS: atom_id res chain seq x y z
N MET A 1 51.05 -13.94 16.20
CA MET A 1 50.19 -13.14 17.12
C MET A 1 49.96 -11.71 16.63
N LYS A 2 50.97 -10.85 16.44
CA LYS A 2 50.75 -9.43 16.01
C LYS A 2 49.96 -9.27 14.70
N ARG A 3 50.27 -10.10 13.69
CA ARG A 3 49.62 -10.06 12.37
C ARG A 3 48.16 -10.55 12.43
N THR A 4 47.88 -11.57 13.23
CA THR A 4 46.53 -12.11 13.47
C THR A 4 45.65 -11.12 14.25
N ILE A 5 46.22 -10.42 15.24
CA ILE A 5 45.52 -9.37 16.00
C ILE A 5 45.21 -8.16 15.10
N ALA A 6 46.13 -7.76 14.22
CA ALA A 6 45.89 -6.66 13.28
C ALA A 6 44.78 -6.97 12.26
N ILE A 7 44.74 -8.21 11.73
CA ILE A 7 43.68 -8.65 10.83
C ILE A 7 42.33 -8.69 11.55
N ALA A 8 42.29 -9.22 12.79
CA ALA A 8 41.07 -9.25 13.60
C ALA A 8 40.56 -7.84 13.96
N ALA A 9 41.47 -6.89 14.22
CA ALA A 9 41.11 -5.50 14.49
C ALA A 9 40.56 -4.79 13.24
N LEU A 10 41.15 -5.01 12.06
CA LEU A 10 40.67 -4.46 10.79
C LEU A 10 39.33 -5.06 10.37
N ALA A 11 39.14 -6.37 10.55
CA ALA A 11 37.86 -7.02 10.30
C ALA A 11 36.77 -6.51 11.25
N SER A 12 37.09 -6.36 12.54
CA SER A 12 36.18 -5.79 13.54
C SER A 12 35.84 -4.33 13.23
N ALA A 13 36.81 -3.52 12.80
CA ALA A 13 36.58 -2.13 12.40
C ALA A 13 35.71 -2.02 11.14
N ALA A 14 35.92 -2.90 10.15
CA ALA A 14 35.08 -2.96 8.96
C ALA A 14 33.64 -3.40 9.29
N LEU A 15 33.47 -4.34 10.23
CA LEU A 15 32.17 -4.77 10.75
C LEU A 15 31.46 -3.64 11.51
N THR A 16 32.16 -2.87 12.37
CA THR A 16 31.56 -1.78 13.16
C THR A 16 31.25 -0.53 12.33
N LEU A 17 31.96 -0.29 11.22
CA LEU A 17 31.73 0.86 10.33
C LEU A 17 30.78 0.58 9.17
N SER A 18 30.28 -0.66 9.03
CA SER A 18 29.39 -1.08 7.92
C SER A 18 28.06 -0.31 7.84
N GLY A 19 27.62 0.34 8.92
CA GLY A 19 26.43 1.20 8.94
C GLY A 19 26.66 2.66 8.50
N CYS A 20 27.91 3.07 8.22
CA CYS A 20 28.22 4.44 7.82
C CYS A 20 28.10 4.64 6.31
N GLU A 21 27.11 5.42 5.88
CA GLU A 21 27.02 5.85 4.50
C GLU A 21 27.91 7.08 4.24
N LEU A 22 29.18 6.86 3.89
CA LEU A 22 30.17 7.95 3.71
C LEU A 22 30.00 8.75 2.41
N GLY A 23 29.20 8.27 1.45
CA GLY A 23 28.99 8.94 0.16
C GLY A 23 28.43 10.37 0.28
N PRO A 24 28.53 11.19 -0.78
CA PRO A 24 28.03 12.56 -0.74
C PRO A 24 26.52 12.59 -0.56
N LYS A 25 26.07 13.47 0.34
CA LYS A 25 24.65 13.69 0.64
C LYS A 25 24.13 14.87 -0.17
N GLN A 26 22.84 14.87 -0.42
CA GLN A 26 22.07 16.00 -0.92
C GLN A 26 21.03 16.34 0.14
N SER A 27 21.00 17.61 0.54
CA SER A 27 19.96 18.16 1.40
C SER A 27 19.01 19.00 0.56
N VAL A 28 17.70 18.83 0.77
CA VAL A 28 16.66 19.65 0.14
C VAL A 28 15.79 20.24 1.24
N GLN A 29 15.81 21.56 1.38
CA GLN A 29 15.00 22.29 2.34
C GLN A 29 13.51 22.24 1.93
N ASN A 30 12.64 21.86 2.87
CA ASN A 30 11.20 21.69 2.67
C ASN A 30 10.34 22.45 3.70
N GLY A 31 10.94 23.40 4.42
CA GLY A 31 10.24 24.33 5.32
C GLY A 31 10.97 25.69 5.45
N HIS A 32 10.50 26.55 6.36
CA HIS A 32 11.12 27.86 6.58
C HIS A 32 12.55 27.70 7.12
N ARG A 33 13.45 28.64 6.79
CA ARG A 33 14.84 28.61 7.26
C ARG A 33 14.92 28.50 8.79
N GLY A 34 15.83 27.67 9.29
CA GLY A 34 16.02 27.46 10.74
C GLY A 34 15.05 26.49 11.41
N THR A 35 14.07 25.93 10.68
CA THR A 35 13.13 24.94 11.24
C THR A 35 13.65 23.50 11.25
N GLY A 36 14.79 23.23 10.60
CA GLY A 36 15.34 21.88 10.42
C GLY A 36 14.50 20.98 9.51
N MET A 37 13.56 21.56 8.76
CA MET A 37 12.75 20.84 7.78
C MET A 37 13.56 20.63 6.51
N ASP A 38 14.36 19.56 6.52
CA ASP A 38 15.21 19.14 5.41
C ASP A 38 15.00 17.65 5.08
N GLN A 39 15.06 17.31 3.79
CA GLN A 39 15.24 15.94 3.32
C GLN A 39 16.71 15.69 3.04
N VAL A 40 17.27 14.63 3.62
CA VAL A 40 18.67 14.25 3.41
C VAL A 40 18.71 12.87 2.76
N THR A 41 19.35 12.78 1.60
CA THR A 41 19.50 11.54 0.84
C THR A 41 20.91 11.39 0.32
N LEU A 42 21.38 10.16 0.10
CA LEU A 42 22.60 9.95 -0.69
C LEU A 42 22.41 10.38 -2.14
N LYS A 43 23.38 11.08 -2.73
CA LYS A 43 23.33 11.47 -4.14
C LYS A 43 23.15 10.28 -5.08
N LYS A 44 23.83 9.15 -4.81
CA LYS A 44 23.68 7.92 -5.61
C LYS A 44 22.25 7.38 -5.62
N VAL A 45 21.54 7.49 -4.50
CA VAL A 45 20.15 7.03 -4.37
C VAL A 45 19.22 8.01 -5.08
N ALA A 46 19.44 9.32 -4.90
CA ALA A 46 18.67 10.36 -5.55
C ALA A 46 18.78 10.33 -7.09
N MET A 47 19.92 9.88 -7.63
CA MET A 47 20.19 9.78 -9.07
C MET A 47 19.96 8.39 -9.67
N ALA A 48 19.52 7.42 -8.88
CA ALA A 48 19.29 6.06 -9.36
C ALA A 48 18.15 6.04 -10.38
N LYS A 49 18.43 5.54 -11.59
CA LYS A 49 17.42 5.36 -12.64
C LYS A 49 16.35 4.40 -12.18
N ASP A 50 15.11 4.70 -12.55
CA ASP A 50 13.97 3.84 -12.32
C ASP A 50 13.87 2.76 -13.40
N ASP A 51 13.60 1.53 -12.97
CA ASP A 51 13.33 0.43 -13.87
C ASP A 51 11.87 0.49 -14.34
N VAL A 52 11.70 0.92 -15.59
CA VAL A 52 10.41 1.05 -16.27
C VAL A 52 10.51 0.35 -17.62
N PRO A 53 9.72 -0.70 -17.88
CA PRO A 53 9.74 -1.40 -19.15
C PRO A 53 9.16 -0.50 -20.24
N ALA A 54 9.73 -0.60 -21.43
CA ALA A 54 9.20 0.09 -22.60
C ALA A 54 7.81 -0.46 -22.98
N PRO A 55 6.98 0.36 -23.65
CA PRO A 55 5.79 -0.12 -24.35
C PRO A 55 6.08 -1.32 -25.25
N PRO A 56 5.15 -2.29 -25.38
CA PRO A 56 5.29 -3.40 -26.33
C PRO A 56 5.55 -2.92 -27.76
N TYR A 57 4.85 -1.88 -28.18
CA TYR A 57 4.97 -1.16 -29.46
C TYR A 57 4.30 0.21 -29.33
N ASP A 58 4.18 0.98 -30.41
CA ASP A 58 3.52 2.29 -30.37
C ASP A 58 2.05 2.16 -29.92
N PRO A 59 1.58 2.97 -28.94
CA PRO A 59 0.22 2.87 -28.44
C PRO A 59 -0.81 3.03 -29.57
N PRO A 60 -1.67 2.01 -29.80
CA PRO A 60 -2.59 2.05 -30.93
C PRO A 60 -3.74 3.03 -30.68
N SER A 61 -4.33 3.52 -31.77
CA SER A 61 -5.53 4.37 -31.69
C SER A 61 -6.73 3.56 -31.17
N ASN A 62 -7.77 4.27 -30.73
CA ASN A 62 -9.00 3.62 -30.30
C ASN A 62 -10.00 3.44 -31.46
N ASP A 63 -9.52 3.36 -32.70
CA ASP A 63 -10.35 3.20 -33.89
C ASP A 63 -10.71 1.72 -34.11
N GLY A 64 -11.73 1.47 -34.93
CA GLY A 64 -12.17 0.11 -35.26
C GLY A 64 -13.18 -0.51 -34.28
N PRO A 65 -13.43 -1.82 -34.41
CA PRO A 65 -14.43 -2.54 -33.63
C PRO A 65 -14.09 -2.55 -32.14
N ARG A 66 -15.14 -2.52 -31.31
CA ARG A 66 -15.00 -2.59 -29.85
C ARG A 66 -14.68 -4.02 -29.43
N ALA A 67 -13.75 -4.18 -28.49
CA ALA A 67 -13.39 -5.48 -27.92
C ALA A 67 -14.60 -6.19 -27.29
N GLY A 68 -15.57 -5.45 -26.74
CA GLY A 68 -16.82 -6.03 -26.22
C GLY A 68 -17.73 -6.64 -27.29
N ALA A 69 -17.60 -6.23 -28.56
CA ALA A 69 -18.33 -6.81 -29.68
C ALA A 69 -17.51 -7.92 -30.38
N ALA A 70 -16.18 -7.81 -30.37
CA ALA A 70 -15.28 -8.75 -31.04
C ALA A 70 -15.01 -10.04 -30.22
N TYR A 71 -15.09 -9.98 -28.89
CA TYR A 71 -14.76 -11.09 -28.01
C TYR A 71 -15.90 -11.49 -27.06
N GLN A 72 -15.93 -12.75 -26.63
CA GLN A 72 -17.08 -13.34 -25.93
C GLN A 72 -17.24 -12.93 -24.45
N ASN A 73 -16.14 -12.74 -23.70
CA ASN A 73 -16.18 -12.53 -22.24
C ASN A 73 -15.36 -11.30 -21.79
N VAL A 74 -15.55 -10.17 -22.47
CA VAL A 74 -14.90 -8.90 -22.14
C VAL A 74 -15.83 -8.04 -21.29
N GLN A 75 -15.58 -8.05 -19.97
CA GLN A 75 -16.44 -7.36 -19.00
C GLN A 75 -15.95 -5.96 -18.62
N VAL A 76 -14.63 -5.68 -18.73
CA VAL A 76 -14.02 -4.43 -18.24
C VAL A 76 -13.47 -3.55 -19.35
N LEU A 77 -12.83 -4.15 -20.35
CA LEU A 77 -12.20 -3.44 -21.47
C LEU A 77 -13.08 -3.54 -22.71
N GLY A 78 -14.40 -3.48 -22.56
CA GLY A 78 -15.33 -3.61 -23.69
C GLY A 78 -15.34 -2.37 -24.59
N ASP A 79 -14.92 -1.22 -24.06
CA ASP A 79 -14.95 0.10 -24.68
C ASP A 79 -13.74 0.43 -25.56
N VAL A 80 -12.66 -0.36 -25.46
CA VAL A 80 -11.44 -0.16 -26.26
C VAL A 80 -11.51 -0.92 -27.59
N SER A 81 -10.69 -0.52 -28.56
CA SER A 81 -10.53 -1.23 -29.82
C SER A 81 -9.87 -2.62 -29.63
N GLU A 82 -10.04 -3.51 -30.60
CA GLU A 82 -9.34 -4.82 -30.60
C GLU A 82 -7.81 -4.69 -30.51
N GLU A 83 -7.25 -3.68 -31.17
CA GLU A 83 -5.81 -3.42 -31.14
C GLU A 83 -5.35 -2.91 -29.77
N GLN A 84 -6.08 -1.96 -29.16
CA GLN A 84 -5.82 -1.52 -27.80
C GLN A 84 -5.99 -2.63 -26.77
N PHE A 85 -6.97 -3.51 -26.96
CA PHE A 85 -7.17 -4.69 -26.13
C PHE A 85 -5.94 -5.60 -26.17
N THR A 86 -5.47 -5.96 -27.37
CA THR A 86 -4.30 -6.82 -27.58
C THR A 86 -3.02 -6.18 -27.02
N TYR A 87 -2.80 -4.89 -27.30
CA TYR A 87 -1.70 -4.11 -26.73
C TYR A 87 -1.70 -4.14 -25.19
N THR A 88 -2.88 -4.00 -24.58
CA THR A 88 -3.04 -4.02 -23.12
C THR A 88 -2.75 -5.41 -22.55
N MET A 89 -3.18 -6.49 -23.23
CA MET A 89 -2.88 -7.87 -22.78
C MET A 89 -1.38 -8.19 -22.84
N ALA A 90 -0.68 -7.74 -23.90
CA ALA A 90 0.76 -7.86 -24.00
C ALA A 90 1.47 -7.14 -22.85
N ALA A 91 1.04 -5.91 -22.55
CA ALA A 91 1.59 -5.12 -21.44
C ALA A 91 1.36 -5.78 -20.07
N ILE A 92 0.14 -6.27 -19.79
CA ILE A 92 -0.18 -6.99 -18.55
C ILE A 92 0.71 -8.22 -18.39
N THR A 93 0.92 -8.97 -19.47
CA THR A 93 1.77 -10.16 -19.46
C THR A 93 3.19 -9.81 -19.06
N ALA A 94 3.79 -8.80 -19.70
CA ALA A 94 5.13 -8.32 -19.37
C ALA A 94 5.24 -7.81 -17.92
N TRP A 95 4.17 -7.23 -17.37
CA TRP A 95 4.21 -6.61 -16.05
C TRP A 95 3.94 -7.52 -14.88
N VAL A 96 3.18 -8.61 -15.10
CA VAL A 96 2.65 -9.45 -14.02
C VAL A 96 3.20 -10.87 -14.11
N SER A 97 3.30 -11.45 -15.29
CA SER A 97 3.68 -12.87 -15.46
C SER A 97 4.54 -13.08 -16.70
N PRO A 98 5.68 -12.37 -16.84
CA PRO A 98 6.53 -12.45 -18.02
C PRO A 98 7.09 -13.87 -18.23
N GLU A 99 7.35 -14.60 -17.15
CA GLU A 99 7.87 -15.98 -17.22
C GLU A 99 6.80 -17.00 -17.65
N GLN A 100 5.57 -16.84 -17.18
CA GLN A 100 4.47 -17.78 -17.46
C GLN A 100 3.66 -17.42 -18.71
N GLY A 101 3.84 -16.19 -19.23
CA GLY A 101 3.15 -15.68 -20.40
C GLY A 101 1.63 -15.60 -20.22
N CYS A 102 0.90 -15.61 -21.35
CA CYS A 102 -0.56 -15.49 -21.40
C CYS A 102 -1.27 -16.60 -20.60
N ASN A 103 -0.65 -17.79 -20.56
CA ASN A 103 -1.18 -18.99 -19.91
C ASN A 103 -1.23 -18.86 -18.38
N TYR A 104 -0.62 -17.84 -17.78
CA TYR A 104 -0.80 -17.54 -16.37
C TYR A 104 -2.27 -17.26 -16.02
N CYS A 105 -2.95 -16.49 -16.89
CA CYS A 105 -4.33 -16.08 -16.72
C CYS A 105 -5.29 -16.89 -17.57
N HIS A 106 -4.86 -17.40 -18.74
CA HIS A 106 -5.77 -18.02 -19.70
C HIS A 106 -5.60 -19.53 -19.84
N ASN A 107 -6.68 -20.19 -20.24
CA ASN A 107 -6.64 -21.48 -20.91
C ASN A 107 -6.34 -21.23 -22.41
N PRO A 108 -5.27 -21.79 -22.98
CA PRO A 108 -4.93 -21.58 -24.38
C PRO A 108 -5.99 -22.12 -25.36
N GLU A 109 -6.77 -23.13 -24.96
CA GLU A 109 -7.85 -23.70 -25.77
C GLU A 109 -9.14 -22.85 -25.71
N ASN A 110 -9.29 -22.03 -24.66
CA ASN A 110 -10.44 -21.16 -24.50
C ASN A 110 -10.07 -19.88 -23.73
N MET A 111 -9.64 -18.85 -24.45
CA MET A 111 -9.27 -17.56 -23.87
C MET A 111 -10.44 -16.85 -23.14
N ALA A 112 -11.69 -17.19 -23.48
CA ALA A 112 -12.89 -16.64 -22.85
C ALA A 112 -13.22 -17.29 -21.49
N SER A 113 -12.69 -18.48 -21.19
CA SER A 113 -12.91 -19.21 -19.93
C SER A 113 -12.40 -18.45 -18.71
N ASP A 114 -13.15 -18.48 -17.61
CA ASP A 114 -12.79 -17.92 -16.29
C ASP A 114 -12.37 -19.00 -15.28
N GLU A 115 -12.07 -20.21 -15.75
CA GLU A 115 -11.69 -21.35 -14.89
C GLU A 115 -10.44 -21.09 -14.04
N LYS A 116 -9.52 -20.23 -14.52
CA LYS A 116 -8.33 -19.85 -13.76
C LYS A 116 -8.63 -18.68 -12.84
N TYR A 117 -8.41 -18.88 -11.54
CA TYR A 117 -8.60 -17.84 -10.52
C TYR A 117 -7.82 -16.55 -10.82
N THR A 118 -6.66 -16.66 -11.48
CA THR A 118 -5.80 -15.55 -11.88
C THR A 118 -6.50 -14.61 -12.86
N LYS A 119 -7.38 -15.10 -13.75
CA LYS A 119 -8.18 -14.27 -14.64
C LYS A 119 -9.25 -13.48 -13.90
N VAL A 120 -9.93 -14.14 -12.95
CA VAL A 120 -10.94 -13.49 -12.09
C VAL A 120 -10.28 -12.38 -11.26
N ALA A 121 -9.11 -12.65 -10.67
CA ALA A 121 -8.31 -11.66 -9.96
C ALA A 121 -7.84 -10.53 -10.88
N ALA A 122 -7.30 -10.84 -12.07
CA ALA A 122 -6.84 -9.84 -13.04
C ALA A 122 -7.95 -8.90 -13.49
N ARG A 123 -9.17 -9.41 -13.69
CA ARG A 123 -10.35 -8.59 -13.99
C ARG A 123 -10.65 -7.57 -12.89
N LYS A 124 -10.59 -8.00 -11.63
CA LYS A 124 -10.77 -7.11 -10.48
C LYS A 124 -9.63 -6.09 -10.36
N MET A 125 -8.40 -6.47 -10.69
CA MET A 125 -7.25 -5.55 -10.73
C MET A 125 -7.37 -4.50 -11.84
N LEU A 126 -7.95 -4.84 -13.00
CA LEU A 126 -8.24 -3.87 -14.06
C LEU A 126 -9.26 -2.83 -13.58
N GLN A 127 -10.34 -3.26 -12.92
CA GLN A 127 -11.31 -2.35 -12.31
C GLN A 127 -10.66 -1.44 -11.26
N MET A 128 -9.82 -2.01 -10.39
CA MET A 128 -9.05 -1.27 -9.40
C MET A 128 -8.15 -0.22 -10.05
N THR A 129 -7.41 -0.60 -11.10
CA THR A 129 -6.48 0.29 -11.80
C THR A 129 -7.21 1.47 -12.46
N ARG A 130 -8.32 1.21 -13.18
CA ARG A 130 -9.15 2.28 -13.76
C ARG A 130 -9.73 3.20 -12.68
N ASN A 131 -10.15 2.66 -11.54
CA ASN A 131 -10.64 3.45 -10.40
C ASN A 131 -9.54 4.34 -9.80
N ILE A 132 -8.33 3.80 -9.57
CA ILE A 132 -7.19 4.59 -9.07
C ILE A 132 -6.89 5.75 -10.02
N ASN A 133 -6.78 5.46 -11.32
CA ASN A 133 -6.44 6.45 -12.33
C ASN A 133 -7.51 7.54 -12.49
N SER A 134 -8.79 7.20 -12.33
CA SER A 134 -9.90 8.14 -12.59
C SER A 134 -10.38 8.88 -11.34
N ASN A 135 -10.46 8.21 -10.19
CA ASN A 135 -11.10 8.74 -8.98
C ASN A 135 -10.12 9.16 -7.88
N TRP A 136 -8.86 8.72 -7.96
CA TRP A 136 -7.83 9.04 -6.96
C TRP A 136 -6.81 10.06 -7.47
N ASN A 137 -7.20 10.92 -8.42
CA ASN A 137 -6.36 11.99 -8.97
C ASN A 137 -5.81 12.96 -7.90
N LYS A 138 -6.49 13.15 -6.77
CA LYS A 138 -5.96 13.92 -5.63
C LYS A 138 -4.72 13.29 -4.97
N HIS A 139 -4.47 12.01 -5.25
CA HIS A 139 -3.26 11.29 -4.85
C HIS A 139 -2.33 11.02 -6.03
N VAL A 140 -2.80 10.34 -7.09
CA VAL A 140 -1.97 9.90 -8.24
C VAL A 140 -1.80 10.96 -9.34
N ALA A 141 -2.53 12.08 -9.26
CA ALA A 141 -2.56 13.14 -10.27
C ALA A 141 -2.73 12.57 -11.69
N SER A 142 -2.06 13.16 -12.68
CA SER A 142 -2.01 12.63 -14.04
C SER A 142 -0.92 11.58 -14.25
N THR A 143 -0.19 11.17 -13.20
CA THR A 143 0.85 10.14 -13.32
C THR A 143 0.21 8.77 -13.47
N GLY A 144 -0.85 8.52 -12.69
CA GLY A 144 -1.57 7.26 -12.68
C GLY A 144 -0.72 6.10 -12.16
N VAL A 145 -1.28 4.90 -12.27
CA VAL A 145 -0.65 3.63 -11.94
C VAL A 145 -0.90 2.62 -13.07
N THR A 146 0.00 1.65 -13.16
CA THR A 146 -0.09 0.48 -14.04
C THR A 146 0.12 -0.79 -13.21
N CYS A 147 -0.05 -1.97 -13.81
CA CYS A 147 0.26 -3.23 -13.14
C CYS A 147 1.73 -3.27 -12.67
N TRP A 148 2.65 -2.70 -13.47
CA TRP A 148 4.08 -2.61 -13.13
C TRP A 148 4.34 -1.85 -11.83
N THR A 149 3.49 -0.87 -11.49
CA THR A 149 3.67 -0.06 -10.26
C THR A 149 3.75 -0.94 -9.01
N CYS A 150 2.98 -2.03 -8.97
CA CYS A 150 2.95 -2.99 -7.87
C CYS A 150 3.72 -4.28 -8.18
N HIS A 151 3.45 -4.89 -9.34
CA HIS A 151 3.86 -6.26 -9.65
C HIS A 151 5.33 -6.38 -10.04
N ARG A 152 5.91 -5.39 -10.72
CA ARG A 152 7.35 -5.39 -11.11
C ARG A 152 7.81 -6.69 -11.75
N GLY A 153 7.00 -7.26 -12.65
CA GLY A 153 7.31 -8.52 -13.35
C GLY A 153 7.02 -9.77 -12.53
N ASN A 154 6.39 -9.64 -11.35
CA ASN A 154 6.08 -10.77 -10.47
C ASN A 154 4.56 -10.90 -10.29
N ALA A 155 4.08 -12.14 -10.32
CA ALA A 155 2.64 -12.40 -10.14
C ALA A 155 2.16 -12.02 -8.74
N ILE A 156 3.07 -12.01 -7.76
CA ILE A 156 2.86 -11.46 -6.42
C ILE A 156 3.72 -10.19 -6.30
N PRO A 157 3.15 -9.04 -5.95
CA PRO A 157 3.94 -7.86 -5.59
C PRO A 157 4.96 -8.19 -4.49
N ALA A 158 6.17 -7.63 -4.56
CA ALA A 158 7.21 -7.90 -3.54
C ALA A 158 6.87 -7.31 -2.16
N ASN A 159 6.10 -6.22 -2.14
CA ASN A 159 5.70 -5.52 -0.91
C ASN A 159 4.19 -5.66 -0.70
N TYR A 160 3.81 -6.44 0.30
CA TYR A 160 2.42 -6.61 0.75
C TYR A 160 2.41 -6.75 2.27
N TRP A 161 1.22 -6.81 2.86
CA TRP A 161 1.06 -7.19 4.26
C TRP A 161 -0.14 -8.13 4.43
N ALA A 162 -0.11 -8.90 5.51
CA ALA A 162 -1.23 -9.68 6.00
C ALA A 162 -1.21 -9.65 7.52
N LEU A 163 -2.27 -10.15 8.16
CA LEU A 163 -2.27 -10.25 9.61
C LEU A 163 -1.17 -11.21 10.07
N PRO A 164 -0.35 -10.82 11.06
CA PRO A 164 0.65 -11.71 11.62
C PRO A 164 -0.03 -12.88 12.34
N GLU A 165 0.74 -13.95 12.60
CA GLU A 165 0.30 -15.02 13.49
C GLU A 165 -0.11 -14.47 14.86
N ALA A 166 -1.06 -15.16 15.50
CA ALA A 166 -1.41 -14.85 16.88
C ALA A 166 -0.18 -14.97 17.77
N GLY A 167 0.06 -13.93 18.58
CA GLY A 167 1.15 -13.94 19.55
C GLY A 167 1.00 -15.04 20.61
N LYS A 168 2.11 -15.39 21.26
CA LYS A 168 2.09 -16.32 22.40
C LYS A 168 1.28 -15.73 23.56
N ASN A 169 0.42 -16.52 24.17
CA ASN A 169 -0.46 -16.11 25.28
C ASN A 169 0.09 -16.41 26.69
N GLY A 170 1.32 -16.94 26.81
CA GLY A 170 1.94 -17.26 28.10
C GLY A 170 2.71 -16.08 28.73
N ILE A 171 3.04 -16.17 30.02
CA ILE A 171 3.86 -15.17 30.73
C ILE A 171 5.25 -15.02 30.04
N ILE A 172 5.83 -16.15 29.65
CA ILE A 172 7.11 -16.18 28.93
C ILE A 172 6.86 -16.03 27.43
N GLY A 173 7.48 -15.01 26.83
CA GLY A 173 7.48 -14.83 25.37
C GLY A 173 6.27 -14.10 24.80
N ASN A 174 5.31 -13.68 25.63
CA ASN A 174 4.26 -12.74 25.20
C ASN A 174 4.83 -11.33 25.13
N ARG A 175 4.99 -10.82 23.90
CA ARG A 175 5.48 -9.46 23.65
C ARG A 175 4.35 -8.44 23.47
N HIS A 176 3.10 -8.87 23.67
CA HIS A 176 1.90 -8.06 23.53
C HIS A 176 1.81 -7.30 22.20
N GLY A 177 2.32 -7.91 21.12
CA GLY A 177 2.27 -7.36 19.75
C GLY A 177 3.22 -6.20 19.47
N GLN A 178 4.28 -6.00 20.27
CA GLN A 178 5.34 -5.01 20.04
C GLN A 178 6.71 -5.55 20.52
N ASN A 179 7.73 -4.70 20.68
CA ASN A 179 9.06 -5.07 21.21
C ASN A 179 9.84 -6.09 20.36
N ASN A 180 9.73 -5.95 19.04
CA ASN A 180 10.43 -6.75 18.04
C ASN A 180 10.80 -5.83 16.86
N PRO A 181 11.95 -6.00 16.19
CA PRO A 181 12.27 -5.20 15.01
C PRO A 181 11.30 -5.48 13.86
N VAL A 182 10.50 -4.49 13.48
CA VAL A 182 9.54 -4.59 12.38
C VAL A 182 10.05 -3.81 11.17
N ALA A 183 10.46 -4.50 10.11
CA ALA A 183 10.96 -3.87 8.88
C ALA A 183 9.95 -2.85 8.30
N ALA A 184 8.65 -3.16 8.37
CA ALA A 184 7.59 -2.27 7.90
C ALA A 184 7.48 -0.95 8.68
N SER A 185 8.04 -0.86 9.91
CA SER A 185 8.07 0.36 10.73
C SER A 185 9.52 0.86 10.96
N ALA A 186 10.37 0.69 9.94
CA ALA A 186 11.77 1.10 9.96
C ALA A 186 12.60 0.43 11.08
N TYR A 187 12.35 -0.86 11.32
CA TYR A 187 13.00 -1.68 12.36
C TYR A 187 12.80 -1.18 13.79
N SER A 188 11.80 -0.33 14.02
CA SER A 188 11.41 0.09 15.36
C SER A 188 10.82 -1.08 16.17
N SER A 189 10.76 -0.92 17.49
CA SER A 189 10.12 -1.84 18.44
C SER A 189 8.64 -1.55 18.68
N LEU A 190 8.02 -0.72 17.83
CA LEU A 190 6.62 -0.31 17.94
C LEU A 190 5.66 -1.46 17.57
N PRO A 191 4.33 -1.27 17.76
CA PRO A 191 3.34 -2.32 17.49
C PRO A 191 3.40 -2.91 16.06
N GLU A 192 3.49 -4.24 16.00
CA GLU A 192 3.72 -5.01 14.78
C GLU A 192 2.53 -4.93 13.81
N ALA A 193 1.31 -4.93 14.33
CA ALA A 193 0.06 -4.97 13.54
C ALA A 193 -0.52 -3.57 13.23
N SER A 194 0.30 -2.51 13.21
CA SER A 194 -0.19 -1.14 13.01
C SER A 194 -0.98 -0.94 11.71
N LEU A 195 -0.58 -1.58 10.60
CA LEU A 195 -1.31 -1.49 9.33
C LEU A 195 -2.73 -2.07 9.43
N ALA A 196 -2.91 -3.15 10.21
CA ALA A 196 -4.20 -3.78 10.44
C ALA A 196 -5.17 -2.90 11.26
N LEU A 197 -4.65 -1.91 11.99
CA LEU A 197 -5.49 -0.98 12.73
C LEU A 197 -5.98 0.19 11.90
N TYR A 198 -5.39 0.43 10.72
CA TYR A 198 -5.64 1.65 9.97
C TYR A 198 -5.86 1.47 8.48
N LEU A 199 -5.46 0.37 7.86
CA LEU A 199 -5.42 0.22 6.40
C LEU A 199 -6.16 -1.02 5.91
N THR A 200 -7.03 -1.63 6.72
CA THR A 200 -7.80 -2.80 6.28
C THR A 200 -8.81 -2.45 5.21
N GLY A 201 -9.35 -1.23 5.25
CA GLY A 201 -10.49 -0.83 4.43
C GLY A 201 -11.84 -1.26 4.99
N ASP A 202 -11.87 -1.89 6.17
CA ASP A 202 -13.10 -2.23 6.86
C ASP A 202 -13.45 -1.11 7.86
N PRO A 203 -14.55 -0.36 7.63
CA PRO A 203 -14.95 0.74 8.51
C PRO A 203 -15.31 0.32 9.93
N LYS A 204 -15.54 -0.98 10.18
CA LYS A 204 -15.83 -1.51 11.53
C LYS A 204 -14.56 -1.68 12.36
N THR A 205 -13.41 -1.86 11.72
CA THR A 205 -12.15 -2.20 12.40
C THR A 205 -11.06 -1.13 12.22
N ASP A 206 -11.09 -0.37 11.13
CA ASP A 206 -10.17 0.74 10.91
C ASP A 206 -10.39 1.88 11.93
N ARG A 207 -9.33 2.24 12.65
CA ARG A 207 -9.32 3.30 13.65
C ARG A 207 -9.06 4.67 13.04
N SER A 208 -9.36 5.71 13.84
CA SER A 208 -8.88 7.07 13.59
C SER A 208 -7.37 7.14 13.80
N ILE A 209 -6.66 7.75 12.85
CA ILE A 209 -5.21 8.00 12.94
C ILE A 209 -4.90 9.22 13.83
N ARG A 210 -5.87 10.11 14.11
CA ARG A 210 -5.64 11.29 14.94
C ARG A 210 -5.66 10.90 16.42
N VAL A 211 -4.59 11.25 17.14
CA VAL A 211 -4.43 10.95 18.58
C VAL A 211 -4.22 12.20 19.45
N VAL A 212 -3.80 13.33 18.86
CA VAL A 212 -3.50 14.57 19.58
C VAL A 212 -4.80 15.30 19.95
N SER A 213 -4.93 15.75 21.20
CA SER A 213 -6.10 16.47 21.72
C SER A 213 -6.44 17.76 20.95
N ASP A 214 -7.74 18.11 20.93
CA ASP A 214 -8.27 19.37 20.42
C ASP A 214 -8.26 20.51 21.43
N THR A 215 -8.07 20.21 22.71
CA THR A 215 -8.11 21.19 23.80
C THR A 215 -6.73 21.44 24.40
N LEU A 216 -6.51 22.66 24.91
CA LEU A 216 -5.27 23.03 25.62
C LEU A 216 -5.12 22.26 26.94
N HIS A 217 -6.23 22.03 27.64
CA HIS A 217 -6.27 21.30 28.91
C HIS A 217 -6.85 19.89 28.73
N PRO A 218 -6.52 18.92 29.59
CA PRO A 218 -7.12 17.60 29.58
C PRO A 218 -8.65 17.67 29.71
N THR A 219 -9.36 16.89 28.90
CA THR A 219 -10.82 16.76 28.95
C THR A 219 -11.23 15.32 28.69
N LYS A 220 -12.48 14.98 29.01
CA LYS A 220 -13.07 13.68 28.65
C LYS A 220 -13.23 13.46 27.14
N ALA A 221 -12.97 14.47 26.31
CA ALA A 221 -13.01 14.34 24.85
C ALA A 221 -11.83 13.54 24.27
N ASN A 222 -10.72 13.42 25.02
CA ASN A 222 -9.59 12.58 24.64
C ASN A 222 -8.97 11.93 25.88
N GLU A 223 -9.20 10.63 26.03
CA GLU A 223 -8.67 9.81 27.13
C GLU A 223 -7.68 8.75 26.63
N LEU A 224 -7.16 8.90 25.40
CA LEU A 224 -6.21 7.95 24.84
C LEU A 224 -4.94 7.87 25.72
N SER A 225 -4.57 6.64 26.08
CA SER A 225 -3.31 6.35 26.72
C SER A 225 -2.14 6.45 25.73
N ILE A 226 -0.91 6.59 26.25
CA ILE A 226 0.31 6.60 25.42
C ILE A 226 0.39 5.34 24.56
N LYS A 227 0.08 4.16 25.14
CA LYS A 227 0.08 2.88 24.42
C LYS A 227 -0.86 2.89 23.21
N GLU A 228 -2.02 3.53 23.33
CA GLU A 228 -2.98 3.64 22.23
C GLU A 228 -2.50 4.59 21.11
N THR A 229 -1.51 5.43 21.40
CA THR A 229 -0.86 6.30 20.39
C THR A 229 0.31 5.62 19.67
N GLU A 230 0.94 4.59 20.23
CA GLU A 230 2.11 3.93 19.63
C GLU A 230 1.84 3.34 18.22
N PRO A 231 0.70 2.70 17.93
CA PRO A 231 0.42 2.20 16.58
C PRO A 231 0.34 3.32 15.54
N GLN A 232 -0.11 4.52 15.94
CA GLN A 232 -0.13 5.69 15.06
C GLN A 232 1.29 6.09 14.69
N TYR A 233 2.23 6.04 15.64
CA TYR A 233 3.64 6.33 15.37
C TYR A 233 4.29 5.25 14.49
N ALA A 234 3.96 3.96 14.71
CA ALA A 234 4.39 2.87 13.83
C ALA A 234 3.92 3.09 12.38
N LEU A 235 2.67 3.52 12.19
CA LEU A 235 2.15 3.87 10.87
C LEU A 235 2.94 5.02 10.22
N MET A 236 3.34 6.05 10.98
CA MET A 236 4.14 7.15 10.42
C MET A 236 5.55 6.73 10.05
N ASN A 237 6.17 5.84 10.83
CA ASN A 237 7.44 5.21 10.45
C ASN A 237 7.28 4.39 9.17
N HIS A 238 6.18 3.65 9.03
CA HIS A 238 5.86 2.93 7.81
C HIS A 238 5.74 3.85 6.59
N LEU A 239 5.02 4.98 6.71
CA LEU A 239 4.92 5.96 5.63
C LEU A 239 6.30 6.51 5.26
N SER A 240 7.10 6.89 6.25
CA SER A 240 8.43 7.46 6.05
C SER A 240 9.35 6.49 5.31
N GLN A 241 9.42 5.24 5.78
CA GLN A 241 10.19 4.16 5.14
C GLN A 241 9.68 3.85 3.74
N SER A 242 8.36 3.72 3.57
CA SER A 242 7.75 3.35 2.28
C SER A 242 7.99 4.40 1.19
N LEU A 243 8.09 5.67 1.57
CA LEU A 243 8.33 6.79 0.67
C LEU A 243 9.81 7.20 0.59
N GLY A 244 10.70 6.64 1.42
CA GLY A 244 12.11 7.04 1.48
C GLY A 244 12.29 8.50 1.88
N VAL A 245 11.49 8.96 2.84
CA VAL A 245 11.49 10.35 3.34
C VAL A 245 11.52 10.34 4.86
N ASN A 246 11.69 11.51 5.48
CA ASN A 246 11.53 11.68 6.92
C ASN A 246 10.22 12.42 7.26
N CYS A 247 9.96 12.58 8.57
CA CYS A 247 8.75 13.23 9.09
C CYS A 247 8.53 14.65 8.54
N THR A 248 9.62 15.39 8.30
CA THR A 248 9.54 16.80 7.89
C THR A 248 8.98 16.96 6.48
N PHE A 249 9.03 15.89 5.68
CA PHE A 249 8.43 15.87 4.33
C PHE A 249 6.95 16.26 4.36
N CYS A 250 6.25 15.92 5.45
CA CYS A 250 4.84 16.21 5.65
C CYS A 250 4.58 17.22 6.79
N HIS A 251 5.39 17.19 7.86
CA HIS A 251 5.09 17.89 9.11
C HIS A 251 6.15 18.93 9.48
N ASN A 252 5.73 19.99 10.17
CA ASN A 252 6.64 20.70 11.06
C ASN A 252 6.60 19.98 12.43
N ALA A 253 7.74 19.47 12.89
CA ALA A 253 7.83 18.70 14.14
C ALA A 253 7.55 19.53 15.40
N GLN A 254 7.51 20.87 15.31
CA GLN A 254 7.00 21.73 16.37
C GLN A 254 5.58 21.32 16.79
N ALA A 255 4.72 20.94 15.84
CA ALA A 255 3.41 20.38 16.11
C ALA A 255 2.88 19.55 14.93
N PHE A 256 2.71 18.24 15.14
CA PHE A 256 2.27 17.32 14.08
C PHE A 256 0.81 17.47 13.65
N LYS A 257 -0.06 17.92 14.57
CA LYS A 257 -1.50 18.04 14.35
C LYS A 257 -1.91 19.16 13.37
N PRO A 258 -1.52 20.44 13.57
CA PRO A 258 -2.01 21.56 12.76
C PRO A 258 -1.69 21.45 11.27
N TRP A 259 -2.69 21.72 10.42
CA TRP A 259 -2.55 21.66 8.96
C TRP A 259 -1.88 22.88 8.36
N ASN A 260 -2.09 24.06 8.94
CA ASN A 260 -1.56 25.33 8.44
C ASN A 260 -0.03 25.44 8.49
N ILE A 261 0.64 24.60 9.26
CA ILE A 261 2.12 24.51 9.31
C ILE A 261 2.66 23.19 8.72
N SER A 262 1.80 22.41 8.07
CA SER A 262 2.19 21.20 7.36
C SER A 262 2.54 21.50 5.90
N THR A 263 3.27 20.60 5.25
CA THR A 263 3.53 20.73 3.80
C THR A 263 2.31 20.25 2.99
N PRO A 264 2.17 20.65 1.71
CA PRO A 264 1.14 20.11 0.82
C PRO A 264 1.18 18.58 0.67
N LYS A 265 2.35 17.95 0.90
CA LYS A 265 2.52 16.50 0.80
C LYS A 265 1.70 15.74 1.84
N ARG A 266 1.44 16.36 3.00
CA ARG A 266 0.56 15.78 4.03
C ARG A 266 -0.87 15.62 3.51
N ALA A 267 -1.37 16.55 2.70
CA ALA A 267 -2.69 16.44 2.09
C ALA A 267 -2.73 15.31 1.03
N THR A 268 -1.70 15.19 0.19
CA THR A 268 -1.57 14.07 -0.75
C THR A 268 -1.51 12.71 -0.03
N ALA A 269 -0.76 12.61 1.06
CA ALA A 269 -0.69 11.41 1.91
C ALA A 269 -2.04 11.10 2.58
N TRP A 270 -2.78 12.12 3.00
CA TRP A 270 -4.14 11.97 3.54
C TRP A 270 -5.07 11.28 2.54
N TYR A 271 -5.06 11.68 1.26
CA TYR A 271 -5.83 10.99 0.21
C TYR A 271 -5.29 9.58 -0.05
N GLY A 272 -3.96 9.39 -0.06
CA GLY A 272 -3.33 8.08 -0.23
C GLY A 272 -3.76 7.05 0.82
N LEU A 273 -3.90 7.45 2.08
CA LEU A 273 -4.41 6.57 3.14
C LEU A 273 -5.83 6.08 2.85
N ARG A 274 -6.70 6.93 2.28
CA ARG A 274 -8.06 6.51 1.92
C ARG A 274 -8.07 5.65 0.67
N MET A 275 -7.21 5.95 -0.30
CA MET A 275 -7.03 5.13 -1.48
C MET A 275 -6.60 3.71 -1.12
N VAL A 276 -5.65 3.55 -0.19
CA VAL A 276 -5.23 2.22 0.27
C VAL A 276 -6.36 1.48 0.99
N ARG A 277 -7.16 2.18 1.81
CA ARG A 277 -8.37 1.61 2.43
C ARG A 277 -9.38 1.16 1.38
N ASP A 278 -9.64 1.98 0.37
CA ASP A 278 -10.52 1.64 -0.75
C ASP A 278 -10.04 0.39 -1.50
N ILE A 279 -8.74 0.36 -1.85
CA ILE A 279 -8.08 -0.79 -2.49
C ILE A 279 -8.27 -2.06 -1.64
N ASN A 280 -7.92 -2.02 -0.36
CA ASN A 280 -7.94 -3.20 0.50
C ASN A 280 -9.37 -3.67 0.79
N GLY A 281 -10.30 -2.76 1.01
CA GLY A 281 -11.71 -3.08 1.31
C GLY A 281 -12.46 -3.56 0.07
N GLN A 282 -12.50 -2.75 -0.99
CA GLN A 282 -13.37 -2.97 -2.16
C GLN A 282 -12.81 -3.97 -3.17
N TYR A 283 -11.49 -4.11 -3.24
CA TYR A 283 -10.83 -4.92 -4.27
C TYR A 283 -10.17 -6.16 -3.67
N ILE A 284 -9.18 -6.01 -2.81
CA ILE A 284 -8.39 -7.14 -2.31
C ILE A 284 -9.23 -8.07 -1.42
N SER A 285 -9.91 -7.52 -0.43
CA SER A 285 -10.70 -8.33 0.51
C SER A 285 -11.88 -9.04 -0.16
N SER A 286 -12.44 -8.45 -1.22
CA SER A 286 -13.51 -9.07 -2.00
C SER A 286 -13.07 -10.34 -2.77
N LEU A 287 -11.76 -10.53 -2.95
CA LEU A 287 -11.18 -11.70 -3.63
C LEU A 287 -10.74 -12.79 -2.64
N LYS A 288 -11.06 -12.66 -1.34
CA LYS A 288 -10.61 -13.63 -0.32
C LYS A 288 -10.92 -15.07 -0.71
N ASP A 289 -12.10 -15.37 -1.22
CA ASP A 289 -12.50 -16.75 -1.53
C ASP A 289 -12.00 -17.22 -2.91
N VAL A 290 -11.60 -16.29 -3.77
CA VAL A 290 -10.95 -16.57 -5.07
C VAL A 290 -9.48 -16.94 -4.87
N PHE A 291 -8.81 -16.34 -3.88
CA PHE A 291 -7.41 -16.58 -3.64
C PHE A 291 -7.14 -17.96 -2.99
N PRO A 292 -6.23 -18.77 -3.55
CA PRO A 292 -5.82 -20.03 -2.92
C PRO A 292 -5.04 -19.77 -1.62
N ALA A 293 -4.87 -20.80 -0.79
CA ALA A 293 -4.24 -20.68 0.53
C ALA A 293 -2.83 -20.04 0.50
N HIS A 294 -2.03 -20.34 -0.53
CA HIS A 294 -0.69 -19.77 -0.70
C HIS A 294 -0.66 -18.28 -1.11
N ARG A 295 -1.83 -17.64 -1.22
CA ARG A 295 -2.01 -16.20 -1.47
C ARG A 295 -2.60 -15.47 -0.27
N LYS A 296 -2.61 -16.14 0.89
CA LYS A 296 -3.17 -15.64 2.16
C LYS A 296 -2.08 -15.67 3.23
N GLY A 297 -2.20 -14.74 4.17
CA GLY A 297 -1.37 -14.73 5.37
C GLY A 297 -1.76 -15.84 6.35
N PRO A 298 -1.03 -15.96 7.47
CA PRO A 298 -1.27 -16.97 8.50
C PRO A 298 -2.69 -16.97 9.07
N MET A 299 -3.34 -15.81 9.11
CA MET A 299 -4.73 -15.67 9.59
C MET A 299 -5.77 -15.88 8.48
N GLY A 300 -5.37 -16.34 7.29
CA GLY A 300 -6.25 -16.61 6.16
C GLY A 300 -6.75 -15.36 5.42
N ASP A 301 -6.20 -14.19 5.74
CA ASP A 301 -6.52 -12.94 5.06
C ASP A 301 -5.65 -12.76 3.81
N PRO A 302 -6.19 -12.23 2.70
CA PRO A 302 -5.41 -12.05 1.47
C PRO A 302 -4.30 -11.02 1.68
N PHE A 303 -3.21 -11.17 0.92
CA PHE A 303 -2.13 -10.18 0.87
C PHE A 303 -2.65 -8.82 0.41
N LYS A 304 -2.57 -7.83 1.31
CA LYS A 304 -3.08 -6.47 1.13
C LYS A 304 -2.02 -5.49 0.69
N VAL A 305 -2.50 -4.39 0.14
CA VAL A 305 -1.71 -3.26 -0.33
C VAL A 305 -1.34 -2.36 0.84
N ASN A 306 -0.14 -1.81 0.80
CA ASN A 306 0.33 -0.73 1.67
C ASN A 306 1.08 0.33 0.85
N CYS A 307 1.69 1.31 1.52
CA CYS A 307 2.41 2.37 0.84
C CYS A 307 3.61 1.82 0.04
N ALA A 308 4.36 0.87 0.62
CA ALA A 308 5.53 0.25 0.00
C ALA A 308 5.19 -0.60 -1.22
N THR A 309 3.96 -1.13 -1.34
CA THR A 309 3.49 -1.86 -2.53
C THR A 309 3.76 -1.08 -3.83
N CYS A 310 3.47 0.23 -3.81
CA CYS A 310 3.68 1.11 -4.97
C CYS A 310 4.98 1.92 -4.86
N HIS A 311 5.23 2.52 -3.70
CA HIS A 311 6.29 3.54 -3.54
C HIS A 311 7.69 2.95 -3.45
N GLN A 312 7.85 1.77 -2.86
CA GLN A 312 9.10 1.01 -2.81
C GLN A 312 10.33 1.85 -2.40
N GLY A 313 10.17 2.69 -1.37
CA GLY A 313 11.22 3.55 -0.85
C GLY A 313 11.44 4.85 -1.63
N LYS A 314 10.52 5.22 -2.53
CA LYS A 314 10.54 6.49 -3.27
C LYS A 314 9.26 7.29 -3.05
N ASN A 315 9.39 8.61 -2.89
CA ASN A 315 8.25 9.49 -2.61
C ASN A 315 7.26 9.59 -3.79
N LYS A 316 7.69 9.18 -4.97
CA LYS A 316 6.86 8.89 -6.15
C LYS A 316 7.26 7.53 -6.71
N PRO A 317 6.32 6.61 -6.98
CA PRO A 317 6.64 5.36 -7.67
C PRO A 317 7.38 5.64 -8.98
N MET A 318 8.46 4.90 -9.23
CA MET A 318 9.27 5.05 -10.46
C MET A 318 9.77 6.48 -10.71
N GLY A 319 10.08 7.24 -9.64
CA GLY A 319 10.50 8.64 -9.76
C GLY A 319 9.40 9.58 -10.28
N GLY A 320 8.16 9.09 -10.37
CA GLY A 320 7.03 9.82 -10.96
C GLY A 320 6.93 9.68 -12.48
N TYR A 321 7.62 8.71 -13.09
CA TYR A 321 7.48 8.40 -14.51
C TYR A 321 6.01 8.11 -14.85
N LYS A 322 5.49 8.82 -15.87
CA LYS A 322 4.06 8.77 -16.25
C LYS A 322 3.78 7.59 -17.17
N MET A 323 4.01 6.37 -16.71
CA MET A 323 3.86 5.15 -17.52
C MET A 323 2.43 4.98 -18.06
N ALA A 324 1.43 5.26 -17.23
CA ALA A 324 0.03 5.03 -17.58
C ALA A 324 -0.45 5.86 -18.78
N LYS A 325 0.24 6.95 -19.16
CA LYS A 325 -0.12 7.78 -20.33
C LYS A 325 -0.12 6.97 -21.64
N ASP A 326 0.72 5.94 -21.72
CA ASP A 326 0.91 5.12 -22.92
C ASP A 326 -0.07 3.94 -22.98
N TYR A 327 -1.02 3.86 -22.04
CA TYR A 327 -1.99 2.77 -21.92
C TYR A 327 -3.40 3.31 -21.67
N PRO A 328 -4.07 3.86 -22.70
CA PRO A 328 -5.40 4.47 -22.57
C PRO A 328 -6.45 3.53 -21.95
N ALA A 329 -6.34 2.22 -22.18
CA ALA A 329 -7.23 1.20 -21.59
C ALA A 329 -7.22 1.16 -20.06
N LEU A 330 -6.17 1.68 -19.41
CA LEU A 330 -6.08 1.80 -17.95
C LEU A 330 -6.77 3.05 -17.41
N TRP A 331 -7.30 3.89 -18.30
CA TRP A 331 -8.09 5.08 -18.01
C TRP A 331 -9.52 4.85 -18.51
N GLY A 332 -10.49 5.52 -17.89
CA GLY A 332 -11.89 5.47 -18.31
C GLY A 332 -12.84 5.17 -17.16
N PRO A 333 -14.15 5.20 -17.43
CA PRO A 333 -15.15 5.35 -16.39
C PRO A 333 -14.99 4.22 -15.38
N PRO A 334 -14.91 4.54 -14.07
CA PRO A 334 -14.98 3.52 -13.03
C PRO A 334 -16.32 2.82 -13.20
N MET A 335 -16.33 1.61 -13.74
CA MET A 335 -17.57 0.85 -13.79
C MET A 335 -18.05 0.67 -12.36
N ALA A 336 -19.30 1.04 -12.11
CA ALA A 336 -19.93 0.86 -10.81
C ALA A 336 -19.71 -0.59 -10.38
N MET A 337 -19.05 -0.79 -9.23
CA MET A 337 -19.14 -2.07 -8.56
C MET A 337 -20.64 -2.29 -8.30
N PRO A 338 -21.22 -3.46 -8.62
CA PRO A 338 -22.55 -3.75 -8.12
C PRO A 338 -22.50 -3.56 -6.62
N ALA A 339 -23.38 -2.70 -6.10
CA ALA A 339 -23.47 -2.44 -4.68
C ALA A 339 -23.60 -3.81 -3.98
N ALA A 340 -22.79 -4.04 -2.94
CA ALA A 340 -23.06 -5.13 -2.02
C ALA A 340 -24.53 -5.01 -1.62
N ALA A 341 -25.27 -6.13 -1.70
CA ALA A 341 -26.69 -6.17 -1.41
C ALA A 341 -26.97 -5.37 -0.12
N PRO A 342 -27.98 -4.49 -0.10
CA PRO A 342 -28.26 -3.67 1.08
C PRO A 342 -28.40 -4.60 2.28
N ALA A 343 -27.67 -4.28 3.35
CA ALA A 343 -27.81 -5.01 4.60
C ALA A 343 -29.30 -5.00 4.99
N ALA A 344 -29.83 -6.18 5.30
CA ALA A 344 -31.18 -6.31 5.81
C ALA A 344 -31.36 -5.33 6.99
N PRO A 345 -32.51 -4.62 7.06
CA PRO A 345 -32.75 -3.66 8.13
C PRO A 345 -32.54 -4.35 9.48
N ALA A 346 -31.79 -3.67 10.36
CA ALA A 346 -31.52 -4.17 11.69
C ALA A 346 -32.83 -4.51 12.40
N ALA A 347 -32.96 -5.75 12.85
CA ALA A 347 -34.05 -6.12 13.75
C ALA A 347 -33.95 -5.24 15.01
N PRO A 348 -35.07 -4.71 15.52
CA PRO A 348 -35.07 -3.86 16.70
C PRO A 348 -34.45 -4.62 17.88
N ALA A 349 -33.55 -3.94 18.59
CA ALA A 349 -32.87 -4.50 19.76
C ALA A 349 -33.90 -4.93 20.81
N ALA A 350 -33.83 -6.19 21.23
CA ALA A 350 -34.57 -6.67 22.39
C ALA A 350 -34.09 -5.91 23.64
N PRO A 351 -35.01 -5.53 24.57
CA PRO A 351 -34.65 -4.79 25.76
C PRO A 351 -33.73 -5.63 26.66
N ILE A 352 -32.63 -5.03 27.08
CA ILE A 352 -31.68 -5.62 28.02
C ILE A 352 -32.34 -5.65 29.41
N ALA A 353 -32.57 -6.85 29.94
CA ALA A 353 -33.00 -7.03 31.31
C ALA A 353 -31.90 -6.54 32.27
N ALA A 354 -32.25 -5.61 33.15
CA ALA A 354 -31.36 -5.08 34.18
C ALA A 354 -30.96 -6.20 35.16
N ALA A 355 -29.66 -6.45 35.27
CA ALA A 355 -29.13 -7.30 36.33
C ALA A 355 -29.20 -6.55 37.66
N VAL A 356 -30.03 -7.09 38.55
CA VAL A 356 -30.21 -6.65 39.94
C VAL A 356 -28.93 -6.91 40.72
N SER A 357 -28.43 -5.85 41.38
CA SER A 357 -27.38 -5.93 42.40
C SER A 357 -27.96 -6.56 43.67
N THR A 358 -27.37 -7.66 44.13
CA THR A 358 -27.54 -8.11 45.52
C THR A 358 -26.18 -8.10 46.20
N ALA A 359 -25.97 -7.07 47.01
CA ALA A 359 -24.98 -7.06 48.07
C ALA A 359 -25.46 -7.97 49.21
N THR A 360 -24.56 -8.80 49.73
CA THR A 360 -24.67 -9.35 51.09
C THR A 360 -23.27 -9.40 51.70
N HIS A 361 -23.24 -8.93 52.94
CA HIS A 361 -22.19 -8.76 53.95
C HIS A 361 -20.87 -9.52 53.82
#